data_AF-A0A3Q2T1H8-F1
#
_entry.id   AF-A0A3Q2T1H8-F1
#
_cell.length_a   1.000
_cell.length_b   1.000
_cell.length_c   1.000
_cell.angle_alpha   90.00
_cell.angle_beta   90.00
_cell.angle_gamma   90.00
#
_symmetry.space_group_name_H-M   'P 1'
#
loop_
_entity.id
_entity.type
_entity.pdbx_description
1 polymer ?
#
loop_
_entity_poly.entity_id
_entity_poly.type
_entity_poly.pdbx_seq_one_letter_code
_entity_poly.pdbx_strand_id
1 'polypeptide(L)'
;MSVTSWFLVSSSGTRHRLPREMIFVGREECELMLQVSRDAVKFSFTHQADTFVNDLRIPEQTYITLKLLDCLNQFQSLKISI
;
A
#
# COMPACT_ATOMS: atom_id res chain seq x y z
N MET A 1 5.24 -21.41 14.90
CA MET A 1 5.48 -20.88 13.54
C MET A 1 5.27 -19.38 13.59
N SER A 2 6.29 -18.54 13.35
CA SER A 2 6.13 -17.09 13.35
C SER A 2 5.36 -16.66 12.10
N VAL A 3 4.24 -15.97 12.29
CA VAL A 3 3.43 -15.42 11.19
C VAL A 3 4.02 -14.08 10.79
N THR A 4 4.79 -14.04 9.70
CA THR A 4 5.17 -12.77 9.05
C THR A 4 3.91 -12.05 8.58
N SER A 5 3.75 -10.79 9.00
CA SER A 5 2.58 -9.97 8.71
C SER A 5 3.03 -8.64 8.15
N TRP A 6 2.39 -8.19 7.08
CA TRP A 6 2.71 -6.91 6.50
C TRP A 6 1.99 -5.80 7.27
N PHE A 7 2.66 -4.67 7.45
CA PHE A 7 2.12 -3.48 8.10
C PHE A 7 2.28 -2.27 7.18
N LEU A 8 1.22 -1.47 7.09
CA LEU A 8 1.31 -0.07 6.67
C LEU A 8 1.60 0.78 7.90
N VAL A 9 2.70 1.52 7.87
CA VAL A 9 3.09 2.40 8.97
C VAL A 9 2.92 3.85 8.52
N SER A 10 2.03 4.59 9.16
CA SER A 10 1.84 6.02 8.89
C SER A 10 3.07 6.83 9.30
N SER A 11 3.19 8.04 8.79
CA SER A 11 4.20 9.01 9.25
C SER A 11 4.10 9.32 10.76
N SER A 12 2.91 9.17 11.36
CA SER A 12 2.69 9.30 12.81
C SER A 12 3.13 8.08 13.63
N GLY A 13 3.62 7.02 12.99
CA GLY A 13 4.07 5.78 13.63
C GLY A 13 2.95 4.78 13.92
N THR A 14 1.72 5.05 13.45
CA THR A 14 0.59 4.11 13.62
C THR A 14 0.77 2.93 12.66
N ARG A 15 0.72 1.72 13.20
CA ARG A 15 0.90 0.48 12.42
C ARG A 15 -0.45 -0.17 12.14
N HIS A 16 -0.82 -0.23 10.87
CA HIS A 16 -2.01 -0.92 10.39
C HIS A 16 -1.59 -2.27 9.79
N ARG A 17 -2.00 -3.37 10.42
CA ARG A 17 -1.72 -4.71 9.91
C ARG A 17 -2.54 -4.95 8.65
N LEU A 18 -1.89 -5.37 7.59
CA LEU A 18 -2.55 -5.76 6.35
C LEU A 18 -3.06 -7.20 6.44
N PRO A 19 -4.35 -7.44 6.14
CA PRO A 19 -4.87 -8.79 6.03
C PRO A 19 -4.33 -9.46 4.75
N ARG A 20 -4.36 -10.80 4.71
CA ARG A 20 -3.94 -11.60 3.53
C ARG A 20 -5.05 -11.73 2.49
N GLU A 21 -5.80 -10.66 2.30
CA GLU A 21 -6.93 -10.59 1.38
C GLU A 21 -6.89 -9.28 0.60
N MET A 22 -7.72 -9.18 -0.44
CA MET A 22 -7.86 -7.93 -1.17
C MET A 22 -8.67 -6.95 -0.33
N ILE A 23 -8.10 -5.79 0.00
CA ILE A 23 -8.82 -4.73 0.71
C ILE A 23 -8.88 -3.45 -0.11
N PHE A 24 -9.94 -2.69 0.12
CA PHE A 24 -10.16 -1.38 -0.47
C PHE A 24 -9.90 -0.33 0.63
N VAL A 25 -8.99 0.61 0.37
CA VAL A 25 -8.61 1.68 1.30
C VAL A 25 -8.82 3.03 0.62
N GLY A 26 -9.69 3.88 1.17
CA GLY A 26 -10.05 5.13 0.49
C GLY A 26 -10.85 6.08 1.35
N ARG A 27 -10.77 7.38 1.03
CA ARG A 27 -11.76 8.38 1.46
C ARG A 27 -12.51 8.87 0.21
N GLU A 28 -13.82 8.74 0.28
CA GLU A 28 -14.87 9.27 -0.60
C GLU A 28 -14.85 8.86 -2.09
N GLU A 29 -13.72 8.81 -2.80
CA GLU A 29 -13.69 8.40 -4.24
C GLU A 29 -12.38 7.74 -4.71
N CYS A 30 -11.34 7.71 -3.88
CA CYS A 30 -10.06 7.05 -4.20
C CYS A 30 -10.03 5.65 -3.59
N GLU A 31 -10.27 4.59 -4.37
CA GLU A 31 -10.14 3.22 -3.89
C GLU A 31 -8.73 2.68 -4.16
N LEU A 32 -7.94 2.52 -3.10
CA LEU A 32 -6.70 1.75 -3.11
C LEU A 32 -7.04 0.28 -2.94
N MET A 33 -6.79 -0.53 -3.96
CA MET A 33 -6.86 -1.99 -3.83
C MET A 33 -5.50 -2.51 -3.38
N LEU A 34 -5.43 -3.18 -2.22
CA LEU A 34 -4.23 -3.85 -1.73
C LEU A 34 -4.42 -5.37 -1.80
N GLN A 35 -3.51 -6.08 -2.44
CA GLN A 35 -3.45 -7.53 -2.47
C GLN A 35 -2.16 -8.01 -1.81
N VAL A 36 -2.30 -8.61 -0.63
CA VAL A 36 -1.15 -9.09 0.15
C VAL A 36 -0.93 -10.59 -0.09
N SER A 37 0.25 -10.92 -0.61
CA SER A 37 0.75 -12.29 -0.78
C SER A 37 1.86 -12.59 0.22
N ARG A 38 2.31 -13.86 0.27
CA ARG A 38 3.41 -14.28 1.15
C ARG A 38 4.69 -13.46 0.91
N ASP A 39 4.98 -13.15 -0.35
CA ASP A 39 6.26 -12.60 -0.77
C ASP A 39 6.18 -11.13 -1.24
N ALA A 40 4.96 -10.58 -1.36
CA ALA A 40 4.72 -9.30 -2.00
C ALA A 40 3.42 -8.65 -1.56
N VAL A 41 3.38 -7.32 -1.49
CA VAL A 41 2.15 -6.54 -1.39
C VAL A 41 1.93 -5.86 -2.73
N LYS A 42 0.82 -6.13 -3.40
CA LYS A 42 0.44 -5.40 -4.61
C LYS A 42 -0.56 -4.32 -4.27
N PHE A 43 -0.47 -3.20 -4.97
CA PHE A 43 -1.48 -2.16 -4.87
C PHE A 43 -1.88 -1.66 -6.25
N SER A 44 -3.13 -1.20 -6.36
CA SER A 44 -3.69 -0.57 -7.56
C SER A 44 -4.59 0.59 -7.13
N PHE A 45 -4.58 1.64 -7.94
CA PHE A 45 -5.40 2.83 -7.74
C PHE A 45 -6.38 2.97 -8.90
N THR A 46 -7.65 3.14 -8.58
CA THR A 46 -8.73 3.29 -9.57
C THR A 46 -8.93 4.74 -10.02
N HIS A 47 -8.43 5.73 -9.26
CA HIS A 47 -8.67 7.14 -9.52
C HIS A 47 -7.41 7.89 -9.96
N GLN A 48 -7.64 8.98 -10.71
CA GLN A 48 -6.68 9.89 -11.35
C GLN A 48 -5.78 10.68 -10.38
N ALA A 49 -5.58 10.17 -9.17
CA ALA A 49 -4.72 10.79 -8.18
C ALA A 49 -3.25 10.50 -8.51
N ASP A 50 -2.42 11.55 -8.50
CA ASP A 50 -0.97 11.44 -8.61
C ASP A 50 -0.41 10.61 -7.45
N THR A 51 -0.37 9.30 -7.66
CA THR A 51 0.17 8.34 -6.71
C THR A 51 1.65 8.17 -6.99
N PHE A 52 2.45 8.34 -5.95
CA PHE A 52 3.88 8.11 -6.01
C PHE A 52 4.28 6.97 -5.09
N VAL A 53 5.13 6.10 -5.61
CA VAL A 53 5.87 5.10 -4.82
C VAL A 53 7.34 5.41 -4.91
N ASN A 54 7.97 5.71 -3.77
CA ASN A 54 9.36 6.18 -3.72
C ASN A 54 9.61 7.32 -4.72
N ASP A 55 8.69 8.28 -4.77
CA ASP A 55 8.71 9.44 -5.67
C ASP A 55 8.57 9.12 -7.17
N LEU A 56 8.34 7.86 -7.54
CA LEU A 56 7.99 7.46 -8.90
C LEU A 56 6.47 7.50 -9.07
N ARG A 57 5.99 8.23 -10.09
CA ARG A 57 4.56 8.28 -10.44
C ARG A 57 4.10 6.95 -10.99
N ILE A 58 3.01 6.43 -10.43
CA ILE A 58 2.39 5.19 -10.86
C ILE A 58 1.23 5.51 -11.83
N PRO A 59 1.18 4.88 -13.01
CA PRO A 59 0.05 5.02 -13.91
C PRO A 59 -1.25 4.46 -13.29
N GLU A 60 -2.37 5.04 -13.71
CA GLU A 60 -3.70 4.59 -13.27
C GLU A 60 -3.93 3.10 -13.60
N GLN A 61 -4.77 2.45 -12.78
CA GLN A 61 -5.19 1.06 -12.98
C GLN A 61 -4.03 0.05 -13.11
N THR A 62 -2.84 0.40 -12.61
CA THR A 62 -1.64 -0.44 -12.70
C THR A 62 -1.34 -1.11 -11.36
N TYR A 63 -1.14 -2.42 -11.41
CA TYR A 63 -0.70 -3.19 -10.25
C TYR A 63 0.82 -3.09 -10.09
N ILE A 64 1.27 -2.58 -8.95
CA ILE A 64 2.68 -2.55 -8.60
C ILE A 64 2.94 -3.39 -7.36
N THR A 65 4.05 -4.13 -7.39
CA THR A 65 4.53 -4.89 -6.25
C THR A 65 5.39 -4.01 -5.36
N LEU A 66 4.94 -3.77 -4.13
CA LEU A 66 5.69 -3.11 -3.08
C LEU A 66 6.66 -4.07 -2.42
N LYS A 67 7.81 -3.50 -2.09
CA LYS A 67 8.88 -4.11 -1.31
C LYS A 67 8.89 -3.50 0.09
N LEU A 68 9.64 -4.17 0.97
CA LEU A 68 9.93 -3.64 2.30
C LEU A 68 10.54 -2.24 2.17
N LEU A 69 10.07 -1.29 3.00
CA LEU A 69 10.50 0.12 3.05
C LEU A 69 9.99 1.02 1.91
N ASP A 70 9.19 0.50 0.96
CA ASP A 70 8.57 1.37 -0.04
C ASP A 70 7.64 2.38 0.63
N CYS A 71 7.69 3.62 0.13
CA CYS A 71 6.94 4.77 0.63
C CYS A 71 5.81 5.13 -0.33
N LEU A 72 4.57 5.18 0.16
CA LEU A 72 3.39 5.65 -0.58
C LEU A 72 3.08 7.10 -0.18
N ASN A 73 3.13 8.05 -1.12
CA ASN A 73 2.96 9.47 -0.80
C ASN A 73 1.49 9.92 -0.74
N GLN A 74 0.56 9.18 -1.37
CA GLN A 74 -0.84 9.62 -1.52
C GLN A 74 -1.68 9.53 -0.23
N PHE A 75 -1.20 8.77 0.77
CA PHE A 75 -1.76 8.71 2.11
C PHE A 75 -0.59 8.83 3.08
N GLN A 76 -0.42 9.97 3.76
CA GLN A 76 0.48 10.15 4.90
C GLN A 76 1.77 9.29 4.90
N SER A 77 2.67 9.45 3.90
CA SER A 77 3.94 8.70 3.77
C SER A 77 3.92 7.31 4.42
N LEU A 78 3.08 6.41 3.88
CA LEU A 78 2.95 5.06 4.43
C LEU A 78 4.16 4.22 4.04
N LYS A 79 4.72 3.47 5.00
CA LYS A 79 5.84 2.55 4.78
C LYS A 79 5.43 1.10 4.97
N ILE A 80 5.99 0.21 4.16
CA ILE A 80 5.80 -1.24 4.30
C ILE A 80 6.83 -1.85 5.26
N SER A 81 6.36 -2.62 6.24
CA SER A 81 7.18 -3.35 7.22
C SER A 81 6.68 -4.80 7.41
N ILE A 82 7.59 -5.75 7.75
CA ILE A 82 7.32 -7.18 8.06
C ILE A 82 7.38 -7.40 9.58
#